data_AF-A0A1H1N3T2-F1
#
_entry.id   AF-A0A1H1N3T2-F1
#
_cell.length_a   1.000
_cell.length_b   1.000
_cell.length_c   1.000
_cell.angle_alpha   90.00
_cell.angle_beta   90.00
_cell.angle_gamma   90.00
#
_symmetry.space_group_name_H-M   'P 1'
#
loop_
_entity.id
_entity.type
_entity.pdbx_description
1 polymer ?
#
loop_
_entity_poly.entity_id
_entity_poly.type
_entity_poly.pdbx_seq_one_letter_code
_entity_poly.pdbx_strand_id
1 'polypeptide(L)'
;MKTKFITLVLFVISFSLQAQTYTVAYHATPEMDRSKSYYNSLSDFTGKIIEKENFHYREFLRASKRSEKTYKIGNEIMTGRELTKLLRKSARKSGNSTDFRKLLENENPSFKNYLSDKDFQLLYKKFRKGTFNKYVQNLADNWKD
;
A
#
# COMPACT_ATOMS: atom_id res chain seq x y z
N MET A 1 -52.92 -13.17 -32.52
CA MET A 1 -52.50 -12.53 -31.25
C MET A 1 -50.98 -12.68 -31.06
N LYS A 2 -50.17 -12.02 -31.90
CA LYS A 2 -48.69 -12.18 -31.94
C LYS A 2 -47.93 -11.00 -31.28
N THR A 3 -48.62 -10.20 -30.48
CA THR A 3 -48.07 -8.97 -29.87
C THR A 3 -47.87 -9.06 -28.35
N LYS A 4 -48.11 -10.23 -27.74
CA LYS A 4 -47.94 -10.40 -26.28
C LYS A 4 -46.57 -10.93 -25.83
N PHE A 5 -45.70 -11.34 -26.77
CA PHE A 5 -44.37 -11.85 -26.44
C PHE A 5 -43.28 -10.78 -26.39
N ILE A 6 -43.50 -9.62 -27.02
CA ILE A 6 -42.48 -8.56 -27.14
C ILE A 6 -42.33 -7.76 -25.84
N THR A 7 -43.39 -7.67 -25.03
CA THR A 7 -43.35 -6.93 -23.75
C THR A 7 -42.65 -7.68 -22.62
N LEU A 8 -42.50 -9.01 -22.70
CA LEU A 8 -41.86 -9.79 -21.63
C LEU A 8 -40.33 -9.71 -21.67
N VAL A 9 -39.73 -9.49 -22.86
CA VAL A 9 -38.27 -9.42 -23.02
C VAL A 9 -37.69 -8.06 -22.61
N LEU A 10 -38.48 -6.99 -22.71
CA LEU A 10 -38.06 -5.63 -22.32
C LEU A 10 -38.00 -5.41 -20.80
N PHE A 11 -38.60 -6.28 -19.99
CA PHE A 11 -38.63 -6.11 -18.53
C PHE A 11 -37.41 -6.70 -17.80
N VAL A 12 -36.61 -7.54 -18.48
CA VAL A 12 -35.49 -8.27 -17.85
C VAL A 12 -34.16 -7.49 -17.88
N ILE A 13 -34.08 -6.38 -18.62
CA ILE A 13 -32.82 -5.64 -18.84
C ILE A 13 -32.58 -4.52 -17.79
N SER A 14 -33.53 -4.25 -16.88
CA SER A 14 -33.47 -3.05 -16.03
C SER A 14 -33.06 -3.24 -14.57
N PHE A 15 -32.56 -4.40 -14.14
CA PHE A 15 -32.05 -4.58 -12.77
C PHE A 15 -30.53 -4.74 -12.72
N SER A 16 -29.83 -3.74 -13.24
CA SER A 16 -28.39 -3.53 -12.99
C SER A 16 -28.19 -2.16 -12.37
N LEU A 17 -28.78 -1.91 -11.21
CA LEU A 17 -28.47 -0.74 -10.41
C LEU A 17 -27.56 -1.15 -9.26
N GLN A 18 -26.31 -0.72 -9.40
CA GLN A 18 -25.23 -0.82 -8.45
C GLN A 18 -25.69 -0.20 -7.13
N ALA A 19 -25.73 -0.99 -6.06
CA ALA A 19 -25.80 -0.46 -4.70
C ALA A 19 -24.46 0.26 -4.42
N GLN A 20 -24.41 1.55 -4.79
CA GLN A 20 -23.37 2.45 -4.33
C GLN A 20 -23.52 2.56 -2.81
N THR A 21 -22.50 2.08 -2.12
CA THR A 21 -22.41 2.12 -0.66
C THR A 21 -22.31 3.59 -0.23
N TYR A 22 -23.22 3.99 0.64
CA TYR A 22 -23.28 5.32 1.23
C TYR A 22 -21.98 5.63 1.97
N THR A 23 -21.26 6.67 1.54
CA THR A 23 -20.24 7.34 2.37
C THR A 23 -20.93 8.43 3.17
N VAL A 24 -20.99 8.25 4.48
CA VAL A 24 -21.39 9.30 5.43
C VAL A 24 -20.34 10.41 5.34
N ALA A 25 -20.74 11.59 4.87
CA ALA A 25 -19.91 12.79 4.92
C ALA A 25 -19.84 13.27 6.38
N TYR A 26 -18.77 12.87 7.08
CA TYR A 26 -18.38 13.56 8.30
C TYR A 26 -17.75 14.89 7.89
N HIS A 27 -18.45 15.99 8.20
CA HIS A 27 -17.86 17.33 8.23
C HIS A 27 -16.84 17.39 9.36
N ALA A 28 -15.59 16.98 9.08
CA ALA A 28 -14.44 17.37 9.87
C ALA A 28 -13.76 18.55 9.19
N THR A 29 -13.52 19.58 9.99
CA THR A 29 -12.94 20.89 9.70
C THR A 29 -11.72 20.88 8.74
N PRO A 30 -11.55 21.92 7.90
CA PRO A 30 -10.52 21.95 6.87
C PRO A 30 -9.16 22.28 7.49
N GLU A 31 -8.35 21.25 7.76
CA GLU A 31 -6.90 21.46 7.90
C GLU A 31 -6.25 21.40 6.51
N MET A 32 -5.96 22.60 5.99
CA MET A 32 -4.93 22.95 5.02
C MET A 32 -4.70 21.99 3.83
N ASP A 33 -5.25 22.40 2.69
CA ASP A 33 -4.72 22.26 1.33
C ASP A 33 -3.46 21.38 1.17
N ARG A 34 -3.67 20.07 1.04
CA ARG A 34 -2.89 19.30 0.09
C ARG A 34 -3.60 19.43 -1.24
N SER A 35 -3.13 20.39 -2.04
CA SER A 35 -3.49 20.58 -3.43
C SER A 35 -3.71 19.23 -4.14
N LYS A 36 -4.80 19.16 -4.90
CA LYS A 36 -5.15 18.10 -5.85
C LYS A 36 -3.91 17.49 -6.51
N SER A 37 -3.37 16.43 -5.92
CA SER A 37 -2.34 15.61 -6.51
C SER A 37 -3.01 14.29 -6.85
N TYR A 38 -2.87 13.88 -8.11
CA TYR A 38 -3.31 12.60 -8.65
C TYR A 38 -3.38 11.51 -7.57
N TYR A 39 -4.54 10.87 -7.45
CA TYR A 39 -4.78 9.69 -6.61
C TYR A 39 -3.70 8.64 -6.91
N ASN A 40 -2.60 8.67 -6.15
CA ASN A 40 -1.38 7.95 -6.49
C ASN A 40 -1.46 6.57 -5.86
N SER A 41 -1.72 5.55 -6.68
CA SER A 41 -1.88 4.15 -6.23
C SER A 41 -0.75 3.65 -5.32
N LEU A 42 0.47 4.17 -5.51
CA LEU A 42 1.62 3.88 -4.65
C LEU A 42 1.46 4.48 -3.25
N SER A 43 1.03 5.73 -3.13
CA SER A 43 0.79 6.40 -1.84
C SER A 43 -0.33 5.70 -1.06
N ASP A 44 -1.37 5.22 -1.74
CA ASP A 44 -2.42 4.39 -1.10
C ASP A 44 -1.87 3.05 -0.60
N PHE A 45 -0.96 2.44 -1.35
CA PHE A 45 -0.33 1.18 -0.95
C PHE A 45 0.56 1.36 0.28
N THR A 46 1.39 2.40 0.29
CA THR A 46 2.30 2.67 1.41
C THR A 46 1.55 3.23 2.63
N GLY A 47 0.48 4.00 2.42
CA GLY A 47 -0.42 4.48 3.48
C GLY A 47 -0.97 3.33 4.32
N LYS A 48 -1.49 2.27 3.68
CA LYS A 48 -1.98 1.05 4.36
C LYS A 48 -0.94 0.35 5.22
N ILE A 49 0.34 0.48 4.88
CA ILE A 49 1.45 -0.09 5.65
C ILE A 49 1.77 0.80 6.85
N ILE A 50 1.81 2.11 6.62
CA ILE A 50 2.17 3.12 7.62
C ILE A 50 1.11 3.17 8.73
N GLU A 51 -0.17 3.22 8.36
CA GLU A 51 -1.32 3.30 9.26
C GLU A 51 -1.50 2.02 10.10
N LYS A 52 -1.03 0.87 9.61
CA LYS A 52 -1.18 -0.40 10.33
C LYS A 52 -0.27 -0.45 11.54
N GLU A 53 -0.79 -0.18 12.73
CA GLU A 53 -0.05 -0.15 14.00
C GLU A 53 0.84 -1.41 14.18
N ASN A 54 0.21 -2.58 14.13
CA ASN A 54 0.87 -3.89 14.18
C ASN A 54 1.11 -4.46 12.77
N PHE A 55 2.15 -3.93 12.11
CA PHE A 55 2.55 -4.41 10.80
C PHE A 55 3.30 -5.74 10.87
N HIS A 56 2.66 -6.81 10.39
CA HIS A 56 3.27 -8.13 10.21
C HIS A 56 3.59 -8.38 8.73
N TYR A 57 4.89 -8.37 8.40
CA TYR A 57 5.36 -8.56 7.02
C TYR A 57 4.81 -9.82 6.35
N ARG A 58 4.79 -10.97 7.06
CA ARG A 58 4.33 -12.25 6.48
C ARG A 58 2.86 -12.22 6.12
N GLU A 59 2.03 -11.62 6.96
CA GLU A 59 0.59 -11.46 6.72
C GLU A 59 0.34 -10.49 5.58
N PHE A 60 1.00 -9.32 5.61
CA PHE A 60 0.87 -8.34 4.56
C PHE A 60 1.29 -8.91 3.21
N LEU A 61 2.43 -9.62 3.14
CA LEU A 61 2.87 -10.28 1.91
C LEU A 61 1.87 -11.33 1.41
N ARG A 62 1.25 -12.11 2.31
CA ARG A 62 0.21 -13.08 1.93
C ARG A 62 -1.01 -12.37 1.33
N ALA A 63 -1.44 -11.26 1.92
CA ALA A 63 -2.54 -10.45 1.38
C ALA A 63 -2.17 -9.85 0.01
N SER A 64 -0.97 -9.27 -0.11
CA SER A 64 -0.48 -8.70 -1.37
C SER A 64 -0.34 -9.72 -2.51
N LYS A 65 -0.12 -11.00 -2.19
CA LYS A 65 -0.11 -12.09 -3.19
C LYS A 65 -1.50 -12.43 -3.74
N ARG A 66 -2.55 -12.24 -2.94
CA ARG A 66 -3.94 -12.49 -3.35
C ARG A 66 -4.54 -11.33 -4.14
N SER A 67 -3.93 -10.16 -4.01
CA SER A 67 -4.34 -8.95 -4.72
C SER A 67 -3.70 -8.92 -6.11
N GLU A 68 -4.53 -8.83 -7.16
CA GLU A 68 -4.09 -8.62 -8.54
C GLU A 68 -3.70 -7.16 -8.84
N LYS A 69 -3.77 -6.28 -7.82
CA LYS A 69 -3.42 -4.87 -7.96
C LYS A 69 -1.95 -4.67 -8.34
N THR A 70 -1.76 -3.83 -9.34
CA THR A 70 -0.46 -3.33 -9.80
C THR A 70 -0.31 -1.85 -9.49
N TYR A 71 0.93 -1.40 -9.40
CA TYR A 71 1.34 -0.06 -9.00
C TYR A 71 2.33 0.46 -10.01
N LYS A 72 2.05 1.63 -10.58
CA LYS A 72 2.95 2.29 -11.53
C LYS A 72 3.87 3.24 -10.76
N ILE A 73 5.17 3.09 -10.95
CA ILE A 73 6.22 3.88 -10.30
C ILE A 73 7.15 4.39 -11.40
N GLY A 74 6.92 5.63 -11.84
CA GLY A 74 7.54 6.12 -13.08
C GLY A 74 7.12 5.30 -14.29
N ASN A 75 8.08 4.64 -14.95
CA ASN A 75 7.83 3.78 -16.12
C ASN A 75 7.67 2.30 -15.76
N GLU A 76 7.85 1.92 -14.51
CA GLU A 76 7.75 0.52 -14.07
C GLU A 76 6.37 0.20 -13.52
N ILE A 77 5.93 -1.03 -13.75
CA ILE A 77 4.70 -1.58 -13.18
C ILE A 77 5.11 -2.72 -12.24
N MET A 78 4.75 -2.60 -10.97
CA MET A 78 5.02 -3.61 -9.96
C MET A 78 3.73 -4.14 -9.37
N THR A 79 3.65 -5.45 -9.16
CA THR A 79 2.60 -6.04 -8.33
C THR A 79 2.79 -5.64 -6.87
N GLY A 80 1.71 -5.66 -6.07
CA GLY A 80 1.83 -5.44 -4.63
C GLY A 80 2.80 -6.40 -3.94
N ARG A 81 2.92 -7.64 -4.46
CA ARG A 81 3.89 -8.64 -4.02
C ARG A 81 5.34 -8.18 -4.25
N GLU A 82 5.65 -7.72 -5.46
CA GLU A 82 7.00 -7.26 -5.82
C GLU A 82 7.38 -6.04 -5.00
N LEU A 83 6.48 -5.06 -4.91
CA LEU A 83 6.69 -3.86 -4.13
C LEU A 83 6.92 -4.17 -2.64
N THR A 84 6.11 -5.05 -2.05
CA THR A 84 6.30 -5.49 -0.65
C THR A 84 7.68 -6.13 -0.44
N LYS A 85 8.13 -6.96 -1.39
CA LYS A 85 9.43 -7.62 -1.32
C LYS A 85 10.57 -6.63 -1.48
N LEU A 86 10.45 -5.69 -2.41
CA LEU A 86 11.42 -4.62 -2.64
C LEU A 86 11.61 -3.80 -1.36
N LEU A 87 10.51 -3.30 -0.78
CA LEU A 87 10.53 -2.54 0.47
C LEU A 87 11.20 -3.33 1.61
N ARG A 88 10.86 -4.61 1.79
CA ARG A 88 11.51 -5.46 2.82
C ARG A 88 12.99 -5.69 2.52
N LYS A 89 13.36 -5.96 1.27
CA LYS A 89 14.76 -6.21 0.86
C LYS A 89 15.62 -4.97 1.11
N SER A 90 15.16 -3.81 0.68
CA SER A 90 15.84 -2.53 0.89
C SER A 90 15.98 -2.25 2.39
N ALA A 91 14.91 -2.34 3.18
CA ALA A 91 14.97 -2.09 4.63
C ALA A 91 15.91 -3.05 5.38
N ARG A 92 16.10 -4.28 4.88
CA ARG A 92 17.07 -5.24 5.44
C ARG A 92 18.51 -4.87 5.14
N LYS A 93 18.78 -4.38 3.93
CA LYS A 93 20.11 -3.96 3.49
C LYS A 93 20.55 -2.62 4.08
N SER A 94 19.59 -1.77 4.48
CA SER A 94 19.86 -0.44 5.02
C SER A 94 20.20 -0.43 6.50
N GLY A 95 21.20 0.37 6.87
CA GLY A 95 21.54 0.65 8.27
C GLY A 95 20.56 1.63 8.91
N ASN A 96 20.07 2.61 8.14
CA ASN A 96 19.13 3.64 8.60
C ASN A 96 18.08 3.98 7.51
N SER A 97 17.16 4.92 7.79
CA SER A 97 16.12 5.34 6.85
C SER A 97 16.66 6.08 5.62
N THR A 98 17.79 6.79 5.74
CA THR A 98 18.43 7.50 4.64
C THR A 98 19.01 6.52 3.62
N ASP A 99 19.69 5.47 4.08
CA ASP A 99 20.19 4.39 3.24
C ASP A 99 19.04 3.64 2.57
N PHE A 100 17.91 3.48 3.27
CA PHE A 100 16.71 2.86 2.73
C PHE A 100 16.12 3.65 1.57
N ARG A 101 15.99 4.97 1.74
CA ARG A 101 15.58 5.87 0.68
C ARG A 101 16.53 5.77 -0.52
N LYS A 102 17.85 5.91 -0.30
CA LYS A 102 18.86 5.82 -1.36
C LYS A 102 18.77 4.51 -2.13
N LEU A 103 18.61 3.36 -1.44
CA LEU A 103 18.45 2.08 -2.11
C LEU A 103 17.19 2.01 -2.98
N LEU A 104 16.07 2.57 -2.53
CA LEU A 104 14.84 2.60 -3.34
C LEU A 104 14.99 3.54 -4.53
N GLU A 105 15.57 4.72 -4.35
CA GLU A 105 15.83 5.68 -5.43
C GLU A 105 16.84 5.14 -6.46
N ASN A 106 17.82 4.34 -6.03
CA ASN A 106 18.74 3.65 -6.93
C ASN A 106 18.05 2.55 -7.75
N GLU A 107 17.09 1.83 -7.17
CA GLU A 107 16.29 0.82 -7.89
C GLU A 107 15.30 1.50 -8.85
N ASN A 108 14.66 2.60 -8.42
CA ASN A 108 13.82 3.43 -9.28
C ASN A 108 13.78 4.89 -8.77
N PRO A 109 14.37 5.86 -9.51
CA PRO A 109 14.43 7.26 -9.07
C PRO A 109 13.07 7.93 -8.85
N SER A 110 12.00 7.35 -9.41
CA SER A 110 10.65 7.91 -9.31
C SER A 110 10.07 7.77 -7.91
N PHE A 111 10.61 6.91 -7.03
CA PHE A 111 10.12 6.76 -5.64
C PHE A 111 10.05 8.09 -4.88
N LYS A 112 11.01 9.00 -5.13
CA LYS A 112 11.06 10.33 -4.50
C LYS A 112 9.87 11.22 -4.84
N ASN A 113 9.15 10.92 -5.93
CA ASN A 113 7.99 11.69 -6.37
C ASN A 113 6.70 11.25 -5.66
N TYR A 114 6.71 10.09 -4.99
CA TYR A 114 5.51 9.49 -4.39
C TYR A 114 5.56 9.40 -2.86
N LEU A 115 6.77 9.43 -2.29
CA LEU A 115 7.00 9.23 -0.86
C LEU A 115 7.73 10.43 -0.29
N SER A 116 7.20 10.96 0.82
CA SER A 116 7.88 11.96 1.62
C SER A 116 8.99 11.34 2.47
N ASP A 117 9.89 12.18 3.00
CA ASP A 117 10.93 11.75 3.94
C ASP A 117 10.35 11.03 5.16
N LYS A 118 9.19 11.48 5.63
CA LYS A 118 8.44 10.87 6.72
C LYS A 118 7.95 9.46 6.33
N ASP A 119 7.45 9.29 5.10
CA ASP A 119 7.01 7.99 4.61
C ASP A 119 8.16 7.00 4.53
N PHE A 120 9.32 7.42 4.00
CA PHE A 120 10.53 6.59 3.98
C PHE A 120 10.94 6.15 5.39
N GLN A 121 10.91 7.08 6.36
CA GLN A 121 11.24 6.76 7.75
C GLN A 121 10.27 5.75 8.37
N LEU A 122 8.96 5.94 8.17
CA LEU A 122 7.93 5.06 8.72
C LEU A 122 7.97 3.67 8.06
N LEU A 123 8.07 3.62 6.72
CA LEU A 123 8.22 2.38 5.98
C LEU A 123 9.47 1.61 6.41
N TYR A 124 10.61 2.30 6.55
CA TYR A 124 11.84 1.70 7.08
C TYR A 124 11.59 1.06 8.45
N LYS A 125 11.00 1.79 9.41
CA LYS A 125 10.70 1.25 10.75
C LYS A 125 9.80 0.02 10.69
N LYS A 126 8.71 0.07 9.90
CA LYS A 126 7.75 -1.05 9.74
C LYS A 126 8.42 -2.28 9.14
N PHE A 127 9.17 -2.12 8.06
CA PHE A 127 9.84 -3.22 7.37
C PHE A 127 11.16 -3.66 8.02
N ARG A 128 11.75 -2.88 8.93
CA ARG A 128 12.89 -3.30 9.75
C ARG A 128 12.45 -4.11 10.95
N LYS A 129 11.29 -3.79 11.55
CA LYS A 129 10.71 -4.54 12.69
C LYS A 129 10.48 -6.01 12.27
N GLY A 130 10.82 -6.94 13.16
CA GLY A 130 10.70 -8.38 12.91
C GLY A 130 11.79 -8.98 12.01
N THR A 131 13.00 -8.44 12.00
CA THR A 131 14.19 -9.15 11.51
C THR A 131 14.73 -10.04 12.62
N PHE A 132 15.16 -11.26 12.26
CA PHE A 132 15.85 -12.19 13.18
C PHE A 132 17.01 -11.49 13.91
N ASN A 133 17.67 -10.51 13.27
CA ASN A 133 18.70 -9.68 13.90
C ASN A 133 18.23 -8.93 15.15
N LYS A 134 16.98 -8.46 15.25
CA LYS A 134 16.52 -7.79 16.47
C LYS A 134 16.28 -8.79 17.60
N TYR A 135 15.83 -10.01 17.27
CA TYR A 135 15.70 -11.09 18.26
C TYR A 135 17.07 -11.57 18.74
N VAL A 136 18.03 -11.76 17.82
CA VAL A 136 19.41 -12.14 18.16
C VAL A 136 20.16 -11.02 18.88
N GLN A 137 19.97 -9.75 18.50
CA GLN A 137 20.52 -8.62 19.27
C GLN A 137 19.90 -8.56 20.67
N ASN A 138 18.58 -8.63 20.81
CA ASN A 138 17.94 -8.67 22.13
C ASN A 138 18.42 -9.86 22.97
N LEU A 139 18.64 -11.04 22.37
CA LEU A 139 19.24 -12.19 23.05
C LEU A 139 20.68 -11.95 23.48
N ALA A 140 21.50 -11.38 22.60
CA ALA A 140 22.91 -11.10 22.87
C ALA A 140 23.09 -10.00 23.93
N ASP A 141 22.22 -9.00 23.91
CA ASP A 141 22.21 -7.90 24.88
C ASP A 141 21.71 -8.39 26.25
N ASN A 142 20.68 -9.25 26.30
CA ASN A 142 20.16 -9.84 27.54
C ASN A 142 21.00 -11.01 28.09
N TRP A 143 22.04 -11.48 27.38
CA TRP A 143 22.96 -12.52 27.86
C TRP A 143 24.10 -11.92 28.70
N LYS A 144 24.33 -10.60 28.61
CA LYS A 144 25.45 -9.92 29.27
C LYS A 144 25.12 -9.41 30.68
N ASP A 145 23.91 -9.65 31.16
CA ASP A 145 23.48 -9.47 32.56
C ASP A 145 23.38 -10.85 33.25
#